data_AF-A0A1G9VD82-F1
#
_entry.id   AF-A0A1G9VD82-F1
#
_cell.length_a   1.000
_cell.length_b   1.000
_cell.length_c   1.000
_cell.angle_alpha   90.00
_cell.angle_beta   90.00
_cell.angle_gamma   90.00
#
_symmetry.space_group_name_H-M   'P 1'
#
loop_
_entity.id
_entity.type
_entity.pdbx_description
1 polymer ?
#
loop_
_entity_poly.entity_id
_entity_poly.type
_entity_poly.pdbx_seq_one_letter_code
_entity_poly.pdbx_strand_id
1 'polypeptide(L)'
;MYAVVKAGGRQHKVAVGDRFTVNRLVGEAGDTVTLPALLLVDGDTVTSDAETLAGVTVTGEIVGHGKGPKIRIHKFKNKTGYHKRQGHRQPLTDVVVRDITKG
;
A
#
# COMPACT_ATOMS: atom_id res chain seq x y z
N MET A 1 16.23 -8.96 -5.77
CA MET A 1 16.19 -7.71 -4.99
C MET A 1 14.75 -7.39 -4.61
N TYR A 2 14.49 -7.05 -3.35
CA TYR A 2 13.18 -6.58 -2.89
C TYR A 2 13.35 -5.43 -1.89
N ALA A 3 12.31 -4.61 -1.75
CA ALA A 3 12.24 -3.54 -0.77
C ALA A 3 11.02 -3.69 0.13
N VAL A 4 11.07 -3.11 1.32
CA VAL A 4 9.89 -2.87 2.16
C VAL A 4 9.50 -1.42 2.03
N VAL A 5 8.34 -1.14 1.45
CA VAL A 5 7.84 0.22 1.24
C VAL A 5 6.80 0.61 2.27
N LYS A 6 6.78 1.88 2.66
CA LYS A 6 5.71 2.45 3.47
C LYS A 6 4.67 3.10 2.56
N ALA A 7 3.47 2.54 2.52
CA ALA A 7 2.37 3.07 1.71
C ALA A 7 1.06 3.03 2.49
N GLY A 8 0.34 4.15 2.51
CA GLY A 8 -0.99 4.23 3.13
C GLY A 8 -1.02 3.88 4.63
N GLY A 9 0.08 4.11 5.36
CA GLY A 9 0.20 3.80 6.78
C GLY A 9 0.51 2.33 7.10
N ARG A 10 0.79 1.50 6.08
CA ARG A 10 1.20 0.10 6.23
C ARG A 10 2.53 -0.14 5.50
N GLN A 11 3.17 -1.26 5.81
CA GLN A 11 4.41 -1.69 5.17
C GLN A 11 4.13 -2.87 4.24
N HIS A 12 4.74 -2.85 3.05
CA HIS A 12 4.58 -3.89 2.04
C HIS A 12 5.95 -4.35 1.55
N LYS A 13 6.17 -5.66 1.51
CA LYS A 13 7.30 -6.25 0.79
C LYS A 13 6.99 -6.25 -0.69
N VAL A 14 7.88 -5.69 -1.50
CA VAL A 14 7.68 -5.55 -2.94
C VAL A 14 8.96 -5.85 -3.71
N ALA A 15 8.82 -6.51 -4.85
CA ALA A 15 9.85 -6.65 -5.88
C ALA A 15 9.39 -5.96 -7.18
N VAL A 16 10.33 -5.77 -8.11
CA VAL A 16 10.01 -5.23 -9.44
C VAL A 16 9.02 -6.14 -10.15
N GLY A 17 7.93 -5.55 -10.66
CA GLY A 17 6.83 -6.27 -11.31
C GLY A 17 5.69 -6.69 -10.37
N ASP A 18 5.86 -6.59 -9.05
CA ASP A 18 4.80 -6.96 -8.11
C ASP A 18 3.62 -5.98 -8.17
N ARG A 19 2.41 -6.53 -8.08
CA ARG A 19 1.17 -5.77 -7.91
C ARG A 19 0.71 -5.86 -6.46
N PHE A 20 0.43 -4.72 -5.85
CA PHE A 20 -0.06 -4.64 -4.47
C PHE A 20 -1.14 -3.57 -4.32
N THR A 21 -2.04 -3.79 -3.37
CA THR A 21 -3.16 -2.89 -3.10
C THR A 21 -2.90 -2.08 -1.84
N VAL A 22 -3.06 -0.77 -1.93
CA VAL A 22 -2.86 0.19 -0.84
C VAL A 22 -4.12 1.02 -0.59
N ASN A 23 -4.09 1.81 0.49
CA ASN A 23 -5.11 2.84 0.71
C ASN A 23 -5.14 3.82 -0.46
N ARG A 24 -6.28 4.50 -0.64
CA ARG A 24 -6.48 5.43 -1.75
C ARG A 24 -5.35 6.45 -1.83
N LEU A 25 -4.65 6.43 -2.97
CA LEU A 25 -3.67 7.43 -3.37
C LEU A 25 -4.33 8.50 -4.26
N VAL A 26 -3.75 9.69 -4.28
CA VAL A 26 -4.07 10.78 -5.20
C VAL A 26 -3.34 10.52 -6.52
N GLY A 27 -4.01 10.72 -7.65
CA GLY A 27 -3.54 10.38 -9.00
C GLY A 27 -4.61 9.66 -9.80
N GLU A 28 -4.33 9.41 -11.08
CA GLU A 28 -5.15 8.65 -12.01
C GLU A 28 -4.44 7.36 -12.44
N ALA A 29 -5.14 6.49 -13.18
CA ALA A 29 -4.54 5.29 -13.76
C ALA A 29 -3.46 5.67 -14.78
N GLY A 30 -2.26 5.10 -14.65
CA GLY A 30 -1.07 5.41 -15.43
C GLY A 30 -0.11 6.38 -14.75
N ASP A 31 -0.52 7.06 -13.67
CA ASP A 31 0.36 7.97 -12.95
C ASP A 31 1.45 7.22 -12.19
N THR A 32 2.64 7.82 -12.18
CA THR A 32 3.78 7.31 -11.41
C THR A 32 3.70 7.80 -9.97
N VAL A 33 3.91 6.89 -9.02
CA VAL A 33 3.99 7.17 -7.58
C VAL A 33 5.34 6.75 -7.03
N THR A 34 5.96 7.70 -6.32
CA THR A 34 7.21 7.47 -5.61
C THR A 34 6.93 7.05 -4.17
N LEU A 35 7.47 5.90 -3.76
CA LEU A 35 7.27 5.34 -2.43
C LEU A 35 8.60 5.26 -1.68
N PRO A 36 8.65 5.73 -0.41
CA PRO A 36 9.86 5.63 0.40
C PRO A 36 10.12 4.18 0.83
N ALA A 37 11.37 3.74 0.68
CA ALA A 37 11.84 2.46 1.17
C ALA A 37 12.22 2.54 2.66
N LEU A 38 11.84 1.53 3.43
CA LEU A 38 12.22 1.35 4.84
C LEU A 38 13.30 0.29 5.02
N LEU A 39 13.46 -0.60 4.05
CA LEU A 39 14.45 -1.66 4.07
C LEU A 39 14.66 -2.12 2.63
N LEU A 40 15.91 -2.40 2.28
CA LEU A 40 16.28 -2.92 0.98
C LEU A 40 17.08 -4.21 1.14
N VAL A 41 16.75 -5.23 0.36
CA VAL A 41 17.48 -6.50 0.33
C VAL A 41 17.90 -6.81 -1.09
N ASP A 42 19.20 -6.93 -1.29
CA ASP A 42 19.81 -7.29 -2.56
C ASP A 42 20.71 -8.51 -2.38
N GLY A 43 20.15 -9.70 -2.62
CA GLY A 43 20.82 -10.97 -2.33
C GLY A 43 21.13 -11.07 -0.83
N ASP A 44 22.42 -11.18 -0.52
CA ASP A 44 22.93 -11.27 0.85
C ASP A 44 23.11 -9.89 1.53
N THR A 45 23.02 -8.80 0.75
CA THR A 45 23.20 -7.44 1.29
C THR A 45 21.86 -6.90 1.78
N VAL A 46 21.79 -6.57 3.07
CA VAL A 46 20.62 -5.93 3.70
C VAL A 46 21.00 -4.50 4.07
N THR A 47 20.27 -3.54 3.52
CA THR A 47 20.42 -2.12 3.87
C THR A 47 19.24 -1.70 4.76
N SER A 48 19.56 -1.33 6.00
CA SER A 48 18.59 -0.85 7.00
C SER A 48 18.93 0.54 7.55
N ASP A 49 20.08 1.11 7.18
CA ASP A 49 20.51 2.42 7.65
C ASP A 49 19.67 3.54 7.05
N ALA A 50 19.16 4.42 7.91
CA ALA A 50 18.21 5.45 7.53
C ALA A 50 18.79 6.46 6.51
N GLU A 51 20.07 6.81 6.64
CA GLU A 51 20.74 7.75 5.74
C GLU A 51 20.88 7.16 4.33
N THR A 52 21.28 5.90 4.23
CA THR A 52 21.42 5.20 2.95
C THR A 52 20.04 4.95 2.31
N LEU A 53 19.02 4.65 3.11
CA LEU A 53 17.65 4.43 2.64
C LEU A 53 16.96 5.71 2.15
N ALA A 54 17.39 6.89 2.59
CA ALA A 54 16.84 8.16 2.09
C ALA A 54 17.13 8.38 0.60
N GLY A 55 18.22 7.79 0.07
CA GLY A 55 18.54 7.77 -1.36
C GLY A 55 17.84 6.67 -2.14
N VAL A 56 17.22 5.68 -1.48
CA VAL A 56 16.55 4.56 -2.13
C VAL A 56 15.10 4.90 -2.43
N THR A 57 14.75 4.83 -3.71
CA THR A 57 13.42 5.20 -4.19
C THR A 57 12.74 4.03 -4.89
N VAL A 58 11.50 3.74 -4.51
CA VAL A 58 10.67 2.74 -5.19
C VAL A 58 9.65 3.45 -6.07
N THR A 59 9.74 3.23 -7.37
CA THR A 59 8.85 3.83 -8.36
C THR A 59 7.76 2.82 -8.71
N GLY A 60 6.51 3.18 -8.44
CA GLY A 60 5.33 2.40 -8.81
C GLY A 60 4.45 3.15 -9.81
N GLU A 61 3.57 2.42 -10.49
CA GLU A 61 2.54 2.97 -11.35
C GLU A 61 1.16 2.59 -10.84
N ILE A 62 0.23 3.55 -10.84
CA ILE A 62 -1.15 3.33 -10.48
C ILE A 62 -1.84 2.57 -11.61
N VAL A 63 -2.23 1.33 -11.36
CA VAL A 63 -3.02 0.55 -12.34
C VAL A 63 -4.47 1.05 -12.36
N GLY A 64 -4.96 1.47 -11.20
CA GLY A 64 -6.27 2.09 -11.10
C GLY A 64 -6.82 2.07 -9.68
N HIS A 65 -8.06 2.54 -9.59
CA HIS A 65 -8.74 2.69 -8.31
C HIS A 65 -9.95 1.78 -8.19
N GLY A 66 -10.06 1.13 -7.03
CA GLY A 66 -11.10 0.17 -6.74
C GLY A 66 -11.83 0.48 -5.43
N LYS A 67 -12.97 -0.19 -5.25
CA LYS A 67 -13.64 -0.29 -3.95
C LYS A 67 -13.50 -1.73 -3.48
N GLY A 68 -12.98 -1.91 -2.26
CA GLY A 68 -12.89 -3.21 -1.62
C GLY A 68 -14.24 -3.90 -1.43
N PRO A 69 -14.24 -5.12 -0.87
CA PRO A 69 -15.47 -5.88 -0.61
C PRO A 69 -16.42 -5.10 0.31
N LYS A 70 -17.73 -5.28 0.12
CA LYS A 70 -18.76 -4.63 0.94
C LYS A 70 -18.81 -5.30 2.30
N ILE A 71 -18.48 -4.55 3.34
CA ILE A 71 -18.64 -4.96 4.73
C ILE A 71 -20.05 -4.57 5.17
N ARG A 72 -20.83 -5.53 5.70
CA ARG A 72 -22.15 -5.31 6.30
C ARG A 72 -21.98 -5.29 7.82
N ILE A 73 -22.21 -4.15 8.43
CA ILE A 73 -22.06 -3.92 9.88
C ILE A 73 -23.46 -3.89 10.48
N HIS A 74 -23.71 -4.77 11.44
CA HIS A 74 -24.93 -4.75 12.25
C HIS A 74 -24.54 -4.65 13.72
N LYS A 75 -24.78 -3.48 14.32
CA LYS A 75 -24.61 -3.27 15.76
C LYS A 75 -25.92 -3.60 16.45
N PHE A 76 -25.84 -4.33 17.56
CA PHE A 76 -26.98 -4.76 18.37
C PHE A 76 -26.62 -4.65 19.85
N LYS A 77 -27.57 -4.21 20.69
CA LYS A 77 -27.50 -4.34 22.15
C LYS A 77 -28.75 -5.05 22.64
N ASN A 78 -28.57 -6.10 23.43
CA ASN A 78 -29.68 -6.90 23.95
C ASN A 78 -30.56 -6.08 24.90
N LYS A 79 -31.88 -6.32 24.84
CA LYS A 79 -32.90 -5.74 25.73
C LYS A 79 -33.03 -4.20 25.69
N THR A 80 -32.18 -3.48 24.96
CA THR A 80 -32.29 -2.04 24.71
C THR A 80 -33.12 -1.71 23.46
N GLY A 81 -33.42 -2.69 22.60
CA GLY A 81 -34.04 -2.46 21.29
C GLY A 81 -33.10 -1.76 20.29
N TYR A 82 -31.81 -1.62 20.61
CA TYR A 82 -30.84 -0.93 19.76
C TYR A 82 -30.33 -1.85 18.65
N HIS A 83 -30.59 -1.42 17.41
CA HIS A 83 -30.04 -2.01 16.19
C HIS A 83 -29.55 -0.90 15.25
N LYS A 84 -28.36 -1.06 14.67
CA LYS A 84 -27.85 -0.15 13.61
C LYS A 84 -27.22 -0.97 12.49
N ARG A 85 -27.71 -0.78 11.27
CA ARG A 85 -27.15 -1.40 10.05
C ARG A 85 -26.39 -0.35 9.26
N GLN A 86 -25.17 -0.66 8.85
CA GLN A 86 -24.34 0.19 8.01
C GLN A 86 -23.54 -0.67 7.05
N GLY A 87 -23.27 -0.16 5.85
CA GLY A 87 -22.40 -0.85 4.91
C GLY A 87 -21.20 0.00 4.54
N HIS A 88 -20.00 -0.58 4.48
CA HIS A 88 -18.76 0.12 4.09
C HIS A 88 -18.08 -0.56 2.90
N ARG A 89 -17.49 0.22 1.99
CA ARG A 89 -16.52 -0.26 1.00
C ARG A 89 -15.33 0.67 1.04
N GLN A 90 -14.15 0.12 1.33
CA GLN A 90 -12.94 0.93 1.42
C GLN A 90 -12.47 1.31 0.01
N PRO A 91 -12.19 2.59 -0.28
CA PRO A 91 -11.50 2.98 -1.51
C PRO A 91 -10.03 2.55 -1.43
N LEU A 92 -9.57 1.88 -2.47
CA LEU A 92 -8.24 1.29 -2.59
C LEU A 92 -7.60 1.70 -3.93
N THR A 93 -6.28 1.65 -3.98
CA THR A 93 -5.50 1.86 -5.19
C THR A 93 -4.63 0.64 -5.42
N ASP A 94 -4.64 0.13 -6.65
CA ASP A 94 -3.72 -0.93 -7.08
C ASP A 94 -2.50 -0.28 -7.72
N VAL A 95 -1.31 -0.69 -7.26
CA VAL A 95 -0.03 -0.19 -7.74
C VAL A 95 0.81 -1.36 -8.23
N VAL A 96 1.51 -1.18 -9.34
CA VAL A 96 2.54 -2.10 -9.85
C VAL A 96 3.90 -1.45 -9.66
N VAL A 97 4.88 -2.19 -9.12
CA VAL A 97 6.24 -1.68 -8.96
C VAL A 97 6.97 -1.74 -10.30
N ARG A 98 7.50 -0.61 -10.74
CA ARG A 98 8.26 -0.46 -11.99
C ARG A 98 9.75 -0.57 -11.76
N ASP A 99 10.27 0.12 -10.75
CA ASP A 99 11.71 0.15 -10.50
C ASP A 99 12.04 0.35 -9.00
N ILE A 100 13.22 -0.12 -8.60
CA ILE A 100 13.81 0.14 -7.29
C ILE A 100 15.20 0.72 -7.52
N THR A 101 15.32 2.04 -7.41
CA THR A 101 16.56 2.75 -7.69
C THR A 101 17.34 3.00 -6.39
N LYS A 102 18.63 2.67 -6.40
CA LYS A 102 19.59 3.06 -5.36
C LYS A 102 20.24 4.38 -5.82
N GLY A 103 20.10 5.44 -5.02
CA GLY A 103 20.78 6.72 -5.27
C GLY A 103 22.29 6.62 -5.14
#